data_AF-A0A084Q957-F1
#
_entry.id   AF-A0A084Q957-F1
#
_cell.length_a   1.000
_cell.length_b   1.000
_cell.length_c   1.000
_cell.angle_alpha   90.00
_cell.angle_beta   90.00
_cell.angle_gamma   90.00
#
_symmetry.space_group_name_H-M   'P 1'
#
loop_
_entity.id
_entity.type
_entity.pdbx_description
1 polymer ?
#
loop_
_entity_poly.entity_id
_entity_poly.type
_entity_poly.pdbx_seq_one_letter_code
_entity_poly.pdbx_strand_id
1 'polypeptide(L)'
;MASGILPHQTHPRLALAAAFAAWKSLLLAIALGTALAADYDTSTSVFFDVVYGAGARVPALAHRLTRWDALYFVHAARRGYVYEQEWAFGTGLPMAVRAVLGVARVLGVPLDGVSEPVIAIVIAHISHLGAVLALYELTILLFQNRRLAFVASVLHIISPAGLFLSAPYAESPFACLSFLGLLLFALSIQNGADGMTRHVTQVAAGAIFGLTTLLRSNGILNGLLFAVEAIRCLLAFVKAPGFRQVLHLVAPILGGLLVAAGFAAPQAVAWTRYCGTDIDKVESRAWCTRLVPSIYGFVQEHYWNVGFLRYWTPGNIPLFLLALPVITLLLRSGIEVSQDPFKALKYMLPVPSEPQRLFVRTLAATQLILGIMAVTSYHVQIITRIASGYPVWYWWVANNLTKELSGWAWTTTVFMALYGSIQGGLFASFLPPA
;
A
#
# COMPACT_ATOMS: atom_id res chain seq x y z
N MET A 1 33.42 15.18 -15.10
CA MET A 1 33.12 16.22 -14.10
C MET A 1 31.61 16.41 -14.03
N ALA A 2 30.93 15.65 -13.17
CA ALA A 2 29.56 15.87 -12.74
C ALA A 2 29.45 15.24 -11.35
N SER A 3 30.12 15.87 -10.38
CA SER A 3 29.94 15.58 -8.95
C SER A 3 28.48 15.88 -8.61
N GLY A 4 27.74 14.80 -8.34
CA GLY A 4 26.28 14.76 -8.37
C GLY A 4 25.59 15.69 -7.39
N ILE A 5 24.42 16.15 -7.82
CA ILE A 5 23.46 17.03 -7.11
C ILE A 5 22.99 16.43 -5.76
N LEU A 6 23.27 15.14 -5.48
CA LEU A 6 22.91 14.47 -4.24
C LEU A 6 24.07 13.62 -3.68
N PRO A 7 24.42 13.75 -2.38
CA PRO A 7 25.48 12.99 -1.70
C PRO A 7 25.04 11.54 -1.39
N HIS A 8 24.63 10.79 -2.41
CA HIS A 8 24.07 9.45 -2.29
C HIS A 8 25.07 8.38 -1.81
N GLN A 9 26.38 8.64 -1.94
CA GLN A 9 27.43 7.69 -1.51
C GLN A 9 27.78 7.81 -0.02
N THR A 10 27.68 9.03 0.54
CA THR A 10 28.05 9.34 1.93
C THR A 10 26.83 9.48 2.84
N HIS A 11 25.76 10.13 2.36
CA HIS A 11 24.52 10.37 3.14
C HIS A 11 23.27 9.98 2.34
N PRO A 12 23.08 8.69 2.03
CA PRO A 12 21.97 8.21 1.18
C PRO A 12 20.59 8.57 1.74
N ARG A 13 20.38 8.49 3.05
CA ARG A 13 19.10 8.84 3.69
C ARG A 13 18.74 10.32 3.53
N LEU A 14 19.72 11.22 3.69
CA LEU A 14 19.52 12.65 3.48
C LEU A 14 19.25 12.96 2.01
N ALA A 15 19.98 12.32 1.09
CA ALA A 15 19.74 12.44 -0.34
C ALA A 15 18.33 11.97 -0.74
N LEU A 16 17.84 10.87 -0.14
CA LEU A 16 16.46 10.41 -0.35
C LEU A 16 15.43 11.39 0.22
N ALA A 17 15.66 11.95 1.40
CA ALA A 17 14.78 12.97 1.97
C ALA A 17 14.72 14.24 1.10
N ALA A 18 15.86 14.68 0.55
CA ALA A 18 15.92 15.81 -0.37
C ALA A 18 15.19 15.52 -1.69
N ALA A 19 15.42 14.35 -2.30
CA ALA A 19 14.71 13.92 -3.51
C ALA A 19 13.20 13.80 -3.28
N PHE A 20 12.80 13.27 -2.12
CA PHE A 20 11.41 13.19 -1.69
C PHE A 20 10.79 14.57 -1.57
N ALA A 21 11.45 15.49 -0.87
CA ALA A 21 10.96 16.86 -0.71
C ALA A 21 10.82 17.57 -2.07
N ALA A 22 11.81 17.42 -2.96
CA ALA A 22 11.74 18.01 -4.31
C ALA A 22 10.55 17.47 -5.11
N TRP A 23 10.36 16.14 -5.13
CA TRP A 23 9.26 15.51 -5.85
C TRP A 23 7.89 15.89 -5.27
N LYS A 24 7.76 15.91 -3.94
CA LYS A 24 6.52 16.33 -3.27
C LYS A 24 6.23 17.80 -3.53
N SER A 25 7.22 18.68 -3.44
CA SER A 25 7.05 20.09 -3.78
C SER A 25 6.56 20.29 -5.20
N LEU A 26 7.10 19.52 -6.18
CA LEU A 26 6.61 19.55 -7.56
C LEU A 26 5.13 19.15 -7.66
N LEU A 27 4.75 18.01 -7.08
CA LEU A 27 3.37 17.52 -7.13
C LEU A 27 2.38 18.46 -6.42
N LEU A 28 2.77 19.03 -5.27
CA LEU A 28 1.95 19.99 -4.54
C LEU A 28 1.84 21.32 -5.28
N ALA A 29 2.91 21.77 -5.96
CA ALA A 29 2.86 22.95 -6.82
C ALA A 29 1.93 22.73 -8.02
N ILE A 30 1.96 21.55 -8.65
CA ILE A 30 1.00 21.18 -9.70
C ILE A 30 -0.44 21.24 -9.14
N ALA A 31 -0.69 20.60 -7.99
CA ALA A 31 -2.01 20.60 -7.37
C ALA A 31 -2.52 22.01 -7.04
N LEU A 32 -1.66 22.89 -6.50
CA LEU A 32 -2.01 24.28 -6.25
C LEU A 32 -2.20 25.08 -7.54
N GLY A 33 -1.41 24.83 -8.57
CA GLY A 33 -1.55 25.46 -9.88
C GLY A 33 -2.90 25.19 -10.54
N THR A 34 -3.50 24.01 -10.31
CA THR A 34 -4.87 23.71 -10.79
C THR A 34 -5.93 24.60 -10.14
N ALA A 35 -5.62 25.30 -9.04
CA ALA A 35 -6.57 26.20 -8.39
C ALA A 35 -6.92 27.44 -9.22
N LEU A 36 -6.16 27.72 -10.28
CA LEU A 36 -6.47 28.79 -11.23
C LEU A 36 -7.63 28.43 -12.17
N ALA A 37 -7.96 27.15 -12.30
CA ALA A 37 -9.06 26.66 -13.12
C ALA A 37 -10.26 26.27 -12.26
N ALA A 38 -11.45 26.33 -12.85
CA ALA A 38 -12.66 25.77 -12.24
C ALA A 38 -12.53 24.25 -12.11
N ASP A 39 -13.08 23.70 -11.03
CA ASP A 39 -13.12 22.25 -10.85
C ASP A 39 -14.06 21.61 -11.88
N TYR A 40 -13.67 20.44 -12.39
CA TYR A 40 -14.53 19.65 -13.28
C TYR A 40 -15.81 19.19 -12.57
N ASP A 41 -15.74 18.98 -11.26
CA ASP A 41 -16.81 18.47 -10.42
C ASP A 41 -16.83 19.19 -9.06
N THR A 42 -18.02 19.45 -8.52
CA THR A 42 -18.24 20.22 -7.29
C THR A 42 -18.33 19.35 -6.02
N SER A 43 -18.15 18.04 -6.11
CA SER A 43 -18.30 17.10 -4.99
C SER A 43 -17.42 17.46 -3.80
N THR A 44 -16.21 17.98 -4.02
CA THR A 44 -15.33 18.39 -2.91
C THR A 44 -15.89 19.58 -2.14
N SER A 45 -16.39 20.62 -2.82
CA SER A 45 -16.96 21.78 -2.13
C SER A 45 -18.25 21.40 -1.40
N VAL A 46 -19.14 20.67 -2.07
CA VAL A 46 -20.38 20.13 -1.46
C VAL A 46 -20.06 19.26 -0.25
N PHE A 47 -19.04 18.41 -0.34
CA PHE A 47 -18.60 17.59 0.78
C PHE A 47 -18.20 18.43 1.99
N PHE A 48 -17.37 19.47 1.79
CA PHE A 48 -16.94 20.32 2.88
C PHE A 48 -18.10 21.08 3.52
N ASP A 49 -19.02 21.62 2.71
CA ASP A 49 -20.21 22.32 3.20
C ASP A 49 -21.14 21.39 4.01
N VAL A 50 -21.38 20.16 3.55
CA VAL A 50 -22.27 19.20 4.22
C VAL A 50 -21.64 18.60 5.48
N VAL A 51 -20.33 18.33 5.46
CA VAL A 51 -19.66 17.64 6.56
C VAL A 51 -19.22 18.60 7.67
N TYR A 52 -18.76 19.80 7.28
CA TYR A 52 -18.18 20.79 8.20
C TYR A 52 -19.00 22.07 8.35
N GLY A 53 -20.05 22.25 7.55
CA GLY A 53 -20.92 23.43 7.56
C GLY A 53 -20.57 24.42 6.46
N ALA A 54 -21.59 25.15 5.97
CA ALA A 54 -21.43 26.15 4.92
C ALA A 54 -20.42 27.23 5.33
N GLY A 55 -19.44 27.49 4.45
CA GLY A 55 -18.41 28.50 4.69
C GLY A 55 -17.24 28.03 5.57
N ALA A 56 -17.10 26.73 5.81
CA ALA A 56 -15.94 26.17 6.47
C ALA A 56 -14.64 26.57 5.73
N ARG A 57 -13.67 27.11 6.47
CA ARG A 57 -12.37 27.52 5.92
C ARG A 57 -11.47 26.31 5.76
N VAL A 58 -11.41 25.77 4.56
CA VAL A 58 -10.56 24.63 4.22
C VAL A 58 -9.25 25.14 3.61
N PRO A 59 -8.07 24.68 4.08
CA PRO A 59 -6.80 25.01 3.43
C PRO A 59 -6.83 24.62 1.95
N ALA A 60 -6.31 25.49 1.08
CA ALA A 60 -6.36 25.28 -0.38
C ALA A 60 -5.81 23.90 -0.80
N LEU A 61 -4.72 23.47 -0.17
CA LEU A 61 -4.14 22.16 -0.46
C LEU A 61 -5.05 21.00 0.01
N ALA A 62 -5.69 21.12 1.17
CA ALA A 62 -6.65 20.12 1.63
C ALA A 62 -7.86 20.02 0.69
N HIS A 63 -8.31 21.15 0.14
CA HIS A 63 -9.35 21.17 -0.88
C HIS A 63 -8.90 20.50 -2.20
N ARG A 64 -7.65 20.71 -2.62
CA ARG A 64 -7.12 20.12 -3.86
C ARG A 64 -6.81 18.63 -3.72
N LEU A 65 -6.43 18.17 -2.53
CA LEU A 65 -6.04 16.79 -2.29
C LEU A 65 -7.20 15.88 -1.82
N THR A 66 -8.28 16.44 -1.26
CA THR A 66 -9.44 15.66 -0.80
C THR A 66 -10.44 15.46 -1.93
N ARG A 67 -10.14 14.51 -2.84
CA ARG A 67 -10.92 14.18 -4.05
C ARG A 67 -11.09 12.68 -4.25
N TRP A 68 -12.14 12.30 -4.98
CA TRP A 68 -12.44 10.90 -5.30
C TRP A 68 -12.57 10.07 -4.02
N ASP A 69 -11.88 8.93 -3.93
CA ASP A 69 -11.94 8.02 -2.78
C ASP A 69 -11.51 8.69 -1.44
N ALA A 70 -10.75 9.78 -1.48
CA ALA A 70 -10.37 10.54 -0.27
C ALA A 70 -11.58 11.09 0.48
N LEU A 71 -12.69 11.36 -0.23
CA LEU A 71 -13.93 11.82 0.41
C LEU A 71 -14.43 10.78 1.42
N TYR A 72 -14.38 9.49 1.07
CA TYR A 72 -14.80 8.40 1.96
C TYR A 72 -13.86 8.25 3.17
N PHE A 73 -12.54 8.35 2.97
CA PHE A 73 -11.60 8.27 4.10
C PHE A 73 -11.75 9.43 5.08
N VAL A 74 -11.93 10.66 4.57
CA VAL A 74 -12.13 11.85 5.42
C VAL A 74 -13.51 11.81 6.08
N HIS A 75 -14.55 11.36 5.37
CA HIS A 75 -15.88 11.17 5.95
C HIS A 75 -15.84 10.16 7.10
N ALA A 76 -15.25 8.99 6.87
CA ALA A 76 -15.12 7.94 7.88
C ALA A 76 -14.27 8.38 9.07
N ALA A 77 -13.25 9.22 8.86
CA ALA A 77 -12.48 9.80 9.96
C ALA A 77 -13.33 10.75 10.83
N ARG A 78 -14.22 11.53 10.21
CA ARG A 78 -15.09 12.51 10.89
C ARG A 78 -16.29 11.87 11.57
N ARG A 79 -17.06 11.07 10.84
CA ARG A 79 -18.39 10.55 11.25
C ARG A 79 -18.40 9.04 11.52
N GLY A 80 -17.29 8.34 11.28
CA GLY A 80 -17.29 6.89 11.19
C GLY A 80 -17.99 6.41 9.91
N TYR A 81 -18.08 5.10 9.74
CA TYR A 81 -18.82 4.52 8.62
C TYR A 81 -20.31 4.78 8.85
N VAL A 82 -20.95 5.51 7.94
CA VAL A 82 -22.40 5.80 7.99
C VAL A 82 -23.12 4.93 6.97
N TYR A 83 -22.57 4.85 5.75
CA TYR A 83 -23.19 4.12 4.65
C TYR A 83 -22.48 2.79 4.36
N GLU A 84 -23.22 1.83 3.81
CA GLU A 84 -22.72 0.49 3.54
C GLU A 84 -21.59 0.51 2.50
N GLN A 85 -21.70 1.33 1.44
CA GLN A 85 -20.69 1.42 0.39
C GLN A 85 -19.31 1.91 0.88
N GLU A 86 -19.26 2.58 2.02
CA GLU A 86 -18.01 3.11 2.58
C GLU A 86 -17.09 1.98 3.02
N TRP A 87 -17.63 0.80 3.35
CA TRP A 87 -16.87 -0.39 3.75
C TRP A 87 -16.00 -0.99 2.63
N ALA A 88 -16.08 -0.45 1.40
CA ALA A 88 -15.08 -0.67 0.37
C ALA A 88 -13.69 -0.11 0.75
N PHE A 89 -13.67 0.94 1.58
CA PHE A 89 -12.47 1.68 1.97
C PHE A 89 -12.01 1.23 3.35
N GLY A 90 -10.70 0.94 3.49
CA GLY A 90 -10.14 0.36 4.71
C GLY A 90 -10.24 1.27 5.93
N THR A 91 -10.46 0.66 7.09
CA THR A 91 -10.67 1.36 8.37
C THR A 91 -9.38 1.95 8.94
N GLY A 92 -8.22 1.49 8.49
CA GLY A 92 -6.92 1.83 9.06
C GLY A 92 -6.60 3.32 9.05
N LEU A 93 -6.81 4.01 7.92
CA LEU A 93 -6.50 5.44 7.79
C LEU A 93 -7.47 6.31 8.63
N PRO A 94 -8.80 6.11 8.57
CA PRO A 94 -9.74 6.79 9.47
C PRO A 94 -9.39 6.60 10.95
N MET A 95 -9.02 5.39 11.37
CA MET A 95 -8.60 5.12 12.76
C MET A 95 -7.34 5.89 13.12
N ALA A 96 -6.32 5.93 12.24
CA ALA A 96 -5.09 6.69 12.48
C ALA A 96 -5.36 8.19 12.62
N VAL A 97 -6.20 8.77 11.77
CA VAL A 97 -6.60 10.19 11.86
C VAL A 97 -7.31 10.47 13.19
N ARG A 98 -8.26 9.62 13.59
CA ARG A 98 -9.00 9.76 14.86
C ARG A 98 -8.08 9.62 16.07
N ALA A 99 -7.10 8.72 16.01
CA ALA A 99 -6.10 8.55 17.07
C ALA A 99 -5.24 9.81 17.24
N VAL A 100 -4.72 10.36 16.15
CA VAL A 100 -3.94 11.62 16.18
C VAL A 100 -4.77 12.78 16.73
N LEU A 101 -6.04 12.90 16.30
CA LEU A 101 -6.96 13.89 16.84
C LEU A 101 -7.22 13.69 18.34
N GLY A 102 -7.38 12.45 18.79
CA GLY A 102 -7.53 12.11 20.21
C GLY A 102 -6.33 12.59 21.03
N VAL A 103 -5.12 12.27 20.58
CA VAL A 103 -3.87 12.72 21.22
C VAL A 103 -3.78 14.25 21.23
N ALA A 104 -4.07 14.92 20.12
CA ALA A 104 -4.03 16.38 20.04
C ALA A 104 -5.01 17.05 21.02
N ARG A 105 -6.22 16.49 21.22
CA ARG A 105 -7.18 16.97 22.22
C ARG A 105 -6.66 16.81 23.65
N VAL A 106 -6.06 15.67 23.96
CA VAL A 106 -5.46 15.41 25.28
C VAL A 106 -4.31 16.38 25.57
N LEU A 107 -3.53 16.75 24.55
CA LEU A 107 -2.43 17.71 24.65
C LEU A 107 -2.89 19.18 24.60
N GLY A 108 -4.19 19.46 24.50
CA GLY A 108 -4.73 20.83 24.45
C GLY A 108 -4.38 21.60 23.17
N VAL A 109 -4.04 20.91 22.08
CA VAL A 109 -3.78 21.55 20.78
C VAL A 109 -5.10 22.11 20.25
N PRO A 110 -5.18 23.41 19.89
CA PRO A 110 -6.38 23.97 19.29
C PRO A 110 -6.61 23.29 17.93
N LEU A 111 -7.73 22.57 17.82
CA LEU A 111 -8.14 21.91 16.59
C LEU A 111 -9.21 22.74 15.91
N ASP A 112 -8.92 23.17 14.68
CA ASP A 112 -9.91 23.81 13.82
C ASP A 112 -11.01 22.82 13.46
N GLY A 113 -12.15 23.35 12.99
CA GLY A 113 -13.29 22.55 12.55
C GLY A 113 -12.96 21.51 11.47
N VAL A 114 -11.92 21.76 10.64
CA VAL A 114 -11.52 20.95 9.47
C VAL A 114 -10.10 20.38 9.62
N SER A 115 -9.90 19.53 10.63
CA SER A 115 -8.57 18.99 10.95
C SER A 115 -8.26 17.64 10.29
N GLU A 116 -9.29 16.83 10.04
CA GLU A 116 -9.21 15.46 9.50
C GLU A 116 -8.46 15.37 8.15
N PRO A 117 -8.79 16.14 7.10
CA PRO A 117 -8.09 16.03 5.81
C PRO A 117 -6.62 16.46 5.91
N VAL A 118 -6.32 17.48 6.71
CA VAL A 118 -4.94 17.95 6.92
C VAL A 118 -4.11 16.87 7.61
N ILE A 119 -4.64 16.27 8.67
CA ILE A 119 -3.97 15.18 9.38
C ILE A 119 -3.78 13.97 8.45
N ALA A 120 -4.77 13.62 7.63
CA ALA A 120 -4.63 12.53 6.67
C ALA A 120 -3.54 12.81 5.62
N ILE A 121 -3.42 14.04 5.13
CA ILE A 121 -2.33 14.47 4.23
C ILE A 121 -0.98 14.35 4.92
N VAL A 122 -0.86 14.79 6.18
CA VAL A 122 0.37 14.68 6.96
C VAL A 122 0.76 13.21 7.16
N ILE A 123 -0.20 12.36 7.55
CA ILE A 123 -0.01 10.91 7.67
C ILE A 123 0.47 10.32 6.35
N ALA A 124 -0.12 10.70 5.21
CA ALA A 124 0.29 10.21 3.90
C ALA A 124 1.74 10.59 3.55
N HIS A 125 2.17 11.82 3.82
CA HIS A 125 3.54 12.27 3.55
C HIS A 125 4.56 11.61 4.48
N ILE A 126 4.30 11.58 5.79
CA ILE A 126 5.18 10.92 6.77
C ILE A 126 5.30 9.43 6.42
N SER A 127 4.18 8.78 6.11
CA SER A 127 4.17 7.37 5.74
C SER A 127 4.91 7.11 4.45
N HIS A 128 4.77 7.94 3.42
CA HIS A 128 5.49 7.73 2.16
C HIS A 128 7.01 7.89 2.37
N LEU A 129 7.45 8.89 3.15
CA LEU A 129 8.87 9.00 3.50
C LEU A 129 9.34 7.77 4.31
N GLY A 130 8.52 7.31 5.26
CA GLY A 130 8.76 6.07 6.00
C GLY A 130 8.89 4.85 5.09
N ALA A 131 8.04 4.73 4.06
CA ALA A 131 8.10 3.67 3.05
C ALA A 131 9.40 3.73 2.25
N VAL A 132 9.81 4.92 1.79
CA VAL A 132 11.08 5.12 1.07
C VAL A 132 12.27 4.66 1.92
N LEU A 133 12.31 5.03 3.19
CA LEU A 133 13.38 4.63 4.10
C LEU A 133 13.33 3.14 4.43
N ALA A 134 12.15 2.58 4.68
CA ALA A 134 11.98 1.15 4.94
C ALA A 134 12.38 0.30 3.73
N LEU A 135 12.04 0.73 2.51
CA LEU A 135 12.47 0.08 1.28
C LEU A 135 13.99 0.15 1.11
N TYR A 136 14.61 1.30 1.41
CA TYR A 136 16.06 1.43 1.40
C TYR A 136 16.71 0.42 2.35
N GLU A 137 16.30 0.39 3.62
CA GLU A 137 16.86 -0.52 4.64
C GLU A 137 16.60 -1.99 4.30
N LEU A 138 15.40 -2.34 3.83
CA LEU A 138 15.07 -3.69 3.37
C LEU A 138 15.99 -4.11 2.21
N THR A 139 16.25 -3.20 1.27
CA THR A 139 17.10 -3.49 0.12
C THR A 139 18.57 -3.64 0.55
N ILE A 140 19.06 -2.81 1.49
CA ILE A 140 20.40 -3.00 2.07
C ILE A 140 20.49 -4.36 2.78
N LEU A 141 19.49 -4.69 3.60
CA LEU A 141 19.47 -5.92 4.39
C LEU A 141 19.55 -7.17 3.51
N LEU A 142 18.83 -7.19 2.39
CA LEU A 142 18.73 -8.34 1.49
C LEU A 142 19.87 -8.41 0.47
N PHE A 143 20.29 -7.27 -0.09
CA PHE A 143 21.16 -7.23 -1.27
C PHE A 143 22.56 -6.67 -0.99
N GLN A 144 22.79 -6.05 0.17
CA GLN A 144 24.06 -5.38 0.53
C GLN A 144 24.58 -4.39 -0.53
N ASN A 145 23.68 -3.85 -1.35
CA ASN A 145 24.02 -2.98 -2.47
C ASN A 145 23.38 -1.59 -2.29
N ARG A 146 24.21 -0.62 -1.90
CA ARG A 146 23.78 0.77 -1.66
C ARG A 146 23.21 1.45 -2.90
N ARG A 147 23.77 1.17 -4.08
CA ARG A 147 23.30 1.76 -5.34
C ARG A 147 21.92 1.23 -5.70
N LEU A 148 21.70 -0.09 -5.60
CA LEU A 148 20.40 -0.71 -5.83
C LEU A 148 19.36 -0.18 -4.85
N ALA A 149 19.69 -0.13 -3.56
CA ALA A 149 18.80 0.39 -2.51
C ALA A 149 18.41 1.84 -2.75
N PHE A 150 19.37 2.70 -3.11
CA PHE A 150 19.09 4.10 -3.42
C PHE A 150 18.19 4.24 -4.65
N VAL A 151 18.52 3.56 -5.76
CA VAL A 151 17.75 3.66 -7.01
C VAL A 151 16.33 3.11 -6.83
N ALA A 152 16.15 1.96 -6.17
CA ALA A 152 14.82 1.41 -5.90
C ALA A 152 13.97 2.36 -5.04
N SER A 153 14.58 3.02 -4.06
CA SER A 153 13.90 3.99 -3.20
C SER A 153 13.54 5.27 -3.95
N VAL A 154 14.39 5.75 -4.86
CA VAL A 154 14.07 6.86 -5.76
C VAL A 154 12.92 6.51 -6.71
N LEU A 155 12.91 5.30 -7.28
CA LEU A 155 11.79 4.83 -8.10
C LEU A 155 10.47 4.80 -7.31
N HIS A 156 10.51 4.45 -6.02
CA HIS A 156 9.33 4.54 -5.16
C HIS A 156 8.88 5.99 -4.92
N ILE A 157 9.82 6.94 -4.72
CA ILE A 157 9.50 8.38 -4.61
C ILE A 157 8.69 8.84 -5.83
N ILE A 158 9.16 8.53 -7.04
CA ILE A 158 8.54 8.93 -8.30
C ILE A 158 7.49 7.94 -8.82
N SER A 159 6.95 7.10 -7.94
CA SER A 159 5.96 6.07 -8.27
C SER A 159 4.80 6.61 -9.12
N PRO A 160 4.25 5.83 -10.08
CA PRO A 160 3.10 6.24 -10.88
C PRO A 160 1.84 6.49 -10.04
N ALA A 161 1.82 6.09 -8.77
CA ALA A 161 0.78 6.45 -7.82
C ALA A 161 0.67 7.97 -7.57
N GLY A 162 1.72 8.76 -7.87
CA GLY A 162 1.65 10.22 -7.95
C GLY A 162 1.02 10.89 -6.71
N LEU A 163 -0.02 11.70 -6.93
CA LEU A 163 -0.73 12.42 -5.86
C LEU A 163 -1.51 11.51 -4.90
N PHE A 164 -1.83 10.27 -5.27
CA PHE A 164 -2.43 9.32 -4.32
C PHE A 164 -1.50 9.04 -3.14
N LEU A 165 -0.18 9.25 -3.30
CA LEU A 165 0.80 9.15 -2.20
C LEU A 165 0.95 10.44 -1.37
N SER A 166 0.08 11.43 -1.59
CA SER A 166 0.06 12.73 -0.91
C SER A 166 -1.33 13.11 -0.40
N ALA A 167 -2.38 12.61 -1.05
CA ALA A 167 -3.76 12.84 -0.67
C ALA A 167 -4.20 11.97 0.52
N PRO A 168 -5.40 12.23 1.11
CA PRO A 168 -6.03 11.40 2.16
C PRO A 168 -6.38 9.97 1.69
N TYR A 169 -5.36 9.19 1.38
CA TYR A 169 -5.42 7.87 0.78
C TYR A 169 -4.62 6.87 1.60
N ALA A 170 -5.05 5.62 1.60
CA ALA A 170 -4.44 4.56 2.39
C ALA A 170 -3.12 4.04 1.78
N GLU A 171 -2.76 4.43 0.57
CA GLU A 171 -1.66 3.91 -0.24
C GLU A 171 -0.30 4.15 0.43
N SER A 172 -0.02 5.38 0.88
CA SER A 172 1.23 5.70 1.58
C SER A 172 1.39 4.96 2.92
N PRO A 173 0.41 4.99 3.85
CA PRO A 173 0.52 4.20 5.08
C PRO A 173 0.55 2.69 4.79
N PHE A 174 -0.15 2.21 3.76
CA PHE A 174 -0.09 0.81 3.35
C PHE A 174 1.31 0.41 2.91
N ALA A 175 1.96 1.20 2.04
CA ALA A 175 3.32 0.95 1.59
C ALA A 175 4.32 0.99 2.74
N CYS A 176 4.18 1.97 3.64
CA CYS A 176 5.04 2.11 4.83
C CYS A 176 4.99 0.87 5.72
N LEU A 177 3.79 0.48 6.16
CA LEU A 177 3.62 -0.68 7.04
C LEU A 177 3.96 -1.98 6.31
N SER A 178 3.68 -2.10 5.01
CA SER A 178 4.12 -3.26 4.21
C SER A 178 5.63 -3.40 4.23
N PHE A 179 6.38 -2.34 3.91
CA PHE A 179 7.85 -2.40 3.87
C PHE A 179 8.47 -2.58 5.24
N LEU A 180 7.89 -1.98 6.30
CA LEU A 180 8.31 -2.24 7.68
C LEU A 180 8.05 -3.69 8.10
N GLY A 181 6.87 -4.24 7.78
CA GLY A 181 6.55 -5.65 8.02
C GLY A 181 7.50 -6.58 7.29
N LEU A 182 7.86 -6.25 6.03
CA LEU A 182 8.84 -7.00 5.25
C LEU A 182 10.25 -6.91 5.84
N LEU A 183 10.65 -5.73 6.33
CA LEU A 183 11.94 -5.53 7.01
C LEU A 183 12.02 -6.37 8.29
N LEU A 184 10.98 -6.34 9.13
CA LEU A 184 10.90 -7.17 10.33
C LEU A 184 10.93 -8.67 9.97
N PHE A 185 10.18 -9.10 8.97
CA PHE A 185 10.19 -10.49 8.53
C PHE A 185 11.59 -10.90 8.05
N ALA A 186 12.26 -10.07 7.25
CA ALA A 186 13.62 -10.30 6.79
C ALA A 186 14.64 -10.35 7.94
N LEU A 187 14.52 -9.48 8.95
CA LEU A 187 15.33 -9.52 10.16
C LEU A 187 15.10 -10.82 10.95
N SER A 188 13.85 -11.29 11.05
CA SER A 188 13.54 -12.56 11.71
C SER A 188 14.26 -13.74 11.06
N ILE A 189 14.45 -13.71 9.74
CA ILE A 189 15.21 -14.74 9.01
C ILE A 189 16.71 -14.68 9.36
N GLN A 190 17.25 -13.49 9.64
CA GLN A 190 18.68 -13.31 9.97
C GLN A 190 19.03 -13.60 11.43
N ASN A 191 18.07 -13.48 12.36
CA ASN A 191 18.28 -13.61 13.82
C ASN A 191 18.60 -15.05 14.32
N GLY A 192 19.12 -15.94 13.46
CA GLY A 192 19.48 -17.31 13.80
C GLY A 192 18.28 -18.24 13.98
N ALA A 193 18.51 -19.55 13.91
CA ALA A 193 17.44 -20.53 13.85
C ALA A 193 16.61 -20.61 15.15
N ASP A 194 17.23 -20.45 16.31
CA ASP A 194 16.66 -20.86 17.62
C ASP A 194 16.46 -19.71 18.64
N GLY A 195 16.57 -18.45 18.23
CA GLY A 195 16.41 -17.32 19.15
C GLY A 195 14.95 -16.92 19.38
N MET A 196 14.55 -16.68 20.64
CA MET A 196 13.26 -16.04 20.99
C MET A 196 13.04 -14.74 20.20
N THR A 197 14.14 -14.00 19.95
CA THR A 197 14.13 -12.79 19.12
C THR A 197 13.53 -13.03 17.74
N ARG A 198 13.84 -14.15 17.07
CA ARG A 198 13.26 -14.49 15.76
C ARG A 198 11.75 -14.61 15.85
N HIS A 199 11.23 -15.36 16.82
CA HIS A 199 9.78 -15.56 17.00
C HIS A 199 9.06 -14.25 17.28
N VAL A 200 9.60 -13.44 18.21
CA VAL A 200 9.03 -12.13 18.55
C VAL A 200 9.04 -11.20 17.34
N THR A 201 10.16 -11.10 16.61
CA THR A 201 10.24 -10.26 15.40
C THR A 201 9.27 -10.74 14.31
N GLN A 202 9.10 -12.05 14.16
CA GLN A 202 8.18 -12.63 13.19
C GLN A 202 6.72 -12.36 13.54
N VAL A 203 6.32 -12.52 14.81
CA VAL A 203 4.96 -12.17 15.27
C VAL A 203 4.71 -10.67 15.14
N ALA A 204 5.71 -9.84 15.46
CA ALA A 204 5.64 -8.39 15.25
C ALA A 204 5.43 -8.03 13.77
N ALA A 205 6.12 -8.71 12.84
CA ALA A 205 5.86 -8.56 11.41
C ALA A 205 4.40 -8.88 11.06
N GLY A 206 3.84 -9.96 11.63
CA GLY A 206 2.44 -10.35 11.44
C GLY A 206 1.45 -9.30 11.96
N ALA A 207 1.72 -8.71 13.12
CA ALA A 207 0.94 -7.60 13.68
C ALA A 207 0.94 -6.38 12.73
N ILE A 208 2.11 -5.99 12.24
CA ILE A 208 2.25 -4.89 11.28
C ILE A 208 1.50 -5.18 9.98
N PHE A 209 1.58 -6.41 9.45
CA PHE A 209 0.79 -6.81 8.28
C PHE A 209 -0.72 -6.89 8.54
N GLY A 210 -1.15 -7.19 9.77
CA GLY A 210 -2.54 -7.02 10.19
C GLY A 210 -2.99 -5.56 10.07
N LEU A 211 -2.18 -4.61 10.54
CA LEU A 211 -2.44 -3.17 10.38
C LEU A 211 -2.44 -2.74 8.90
N THR A 212 -1.52 -3.28 8.09
CA THR A 212 -1.52 -3.11 6.63
C THR A 212 -2.84 -3.57 6.01
N THR A 213 -3.40 -4.68 6.48
CA THR A 213 -4.66 -5.24 5.97
C THR A 213 -5.88 -4.40 6.36
N LEU A 214 -5.85 -3.73 7.52
CA LEU A 214 -6.85 -2.74 7.91
C LEU A 214 -6.85 -1.50 7.01
N LEU A 215 -5.68 -1.12 6.47
CA LEU A 215 -5.57 -0.02 5.52
C LEU A 215 -6.14 -0.39 4.15
N ARG A 216 -5.83 -1.59 3.67
CA ARG A 216 -6.37 -2.13 2.42
C ARG A 216 -6.46 -3.66 2.45
N SER A 217 -7.55 -4.19 1.90
CA SER A 217 -7.81 -5.63 1.83
C SER A 217 -6.70 -6.45 1.16
N ASN A 218 -6.02 -5.90 0.14
CA ASN A 218 -4.91 -6.58 -0.54
C ASN A 218 -3.67 -6.81 0.36
N GLY A 219 -3.64 -6.22 1.55
CA GLY A 219 -2.65 -6.52 2.60
C GLY A 219 -2.71 -7.98 3.07
N ILE A 220 -3.85 -8.66 2.91
CA ILE A 220 -4.03 -10.08 3.26
C ILE A 220 -3.03 -10.98 2.53
N LEU A 221 -2.58 -10.58 1.33
CA LEU A 221 -1.61 -11.34 0.54
C LEU A 221 -0.25 -11.48 1.25
N ASN A 222 0.09 -10.59 2.19
CA ASN A 222 1.28 -10.73 3.01
C ASN A 222 1.21 -11.97 3.93
N GLY A 223 0.01 -12.50 4.19
CA GLY A 223 -0.22 -13.76 4.89
C GLY A 223 0.46 -14.95 4.20
N LEU A 224 0.74 -14.87 2.90
CA LEU A 224 1.46 -15.92 2.16
C LEU A 224 2.85 -16.17 2.73
N LEU A 225 3.55 -15.15 3.23
CA LEU A 225 4.85 -15.30 3.89
C LEU A 225 4.78 -16.21 5.11
N PHE A 226 3.73 -16.05 5.92
CA PHE A 226 3.49 -16.85 7.10
C PHE A 226 3.02 -18.26 6.75
N ALA A 227 2.19 -18.41 5.72
CA ALA A 227 1.75 -19.72 5.24
C ALA A 227 2.92 -20.56 4.73
N VAL A 228 3.79 -19.97 3.90
CA VAL A 228 5.00 -20.64 3.38
C VAL A 228 5.94 -21.04 4.53
N GLU A 229 6.14 -20.14 5.50
CA GLU A 229 6.98 -20.45 6.66
C GLU A 229 6.35 -21.54 7.56
N ALA A 230 5.05 -21.48 7.81
CA ALA A 230 4.34 -22.48 8.60
C ALA A 230 4.43 -23.87 7.94
N ILE A 231 4.26 -23.96 6.62
CA ILE A 231 4.45 -25.20 5.87
C ILE A 231 5.89 -25.70 6.01
N ARG A 232 6.89 -24.83 5.90
CA ARG A 232 8.29 -25.20 6.08
C ARG A 232 8.57 -25.75 7.48
N CYS A 233 8.07 -25.08 8.52
CA CYS A 233 8.20 -25.54 9.90
C CYS A 233 7.44 -26.84 10.15
N LEU A 234 6.25 -27.01 9.56
CA LEU A 234 5.47 -28.25 9.65
C LEU A 234 6.21 -29.42 9.01
N LEU A 235 6.79 -29.23 7.81
CA LEU A 235 7.59 -30.26 7.16
C LEU A 235 8.84 -30.62 7.97
N ALA A 236 9.46 -29.65 8.63
CA ALA A 236 10.58 -29.91 9.55
C ALA A 236 10.14 -30.69 10.79
N PHE A 237 8.97 -30.37 11.35
CA PHE A 237 8.36 -31.11 12.47
C PHE A 237 8.04 -32.56 12.08
N VAL A 238 7.46 -32.79 10.89
CA VAL A 238 7.12 -34.15 10.42
C VAL A 238 8.38 -35.00 10.23
N LYS A 239 9.49 -34.40 9.77
CA LYS A 239 10.78 -35.12 9.60
C LYS A 239 11.44 -35.46 10.93
N ALA A 240 11.37 -34.56 11.90
CA ALA A 240 12.00 -34.71 13.21
C ALA A 240 11.12 -34.04 14.28
N PRO A 241 10.13 -34.77 14.83
CA PRO A 241 9.19 -34.20 15.79
C PRO A 241 9.92 -33.87 17.08
N GLY A 242 9.66 -32.68 17.60
CA GLY A 242 10.28 -32.20 18.82
C GLY A 242 9.66 -30.88 19.30
N PHE A 243 9.83 -30.59 20.59
CA PHE A 243 9.27 -29.40 21.23
C PHE A 243 9.76 -28.10 20.56
N ARG A 244 11.02 -28.06 20.13
CA ARG A 244 11.59 -26.89 19.44
C ARG A 244 10.89 -26.62 18.10
N GLN A 245 10.58 -27.66 17.33
CA GLN A 245 9.87 -27.55 16.07
C GLN A 245 8.43 -27.06 16.26
N VAL A 246 7.78 -27.46 17.36
CA VAL A 246 6.47 -26.91 17.75
C VAL A 246 6.57 -25.40 17.99
N LEU A 247 7.56 -24.95 18.76
CA LEU A 247 7.77 -23.51 19.00
C LEU A 247 8.01 -22.74 17.70
N HIS A 248 8.80 -23.30 16.78
CA HIS A 248 9.03 -22.73 15.44
C HIS A 248 7.78 -22.64 14.57
N LEU A 249 6.76 -23.44 14.85
CA LEU A 249 5.48 -23.43 14.14
C LEU A 249 4.50 -22.38 14.72
N VAL A 250 4.58 -22.12 16.03
CA VAL A 250 3.68 -21.17 16.71
C VAL A 250 3.84 -19.75 16.15
N ALA A 251 5.07 -19.26 16.01
CA ALA A 251 5.32 -17.89 15.55
C ALA A 251 4.72 -17.56 14.16
N PRO A 252 4.95 -18.37 13.10
CA PRO A 252 4.34 -18.09 11.80
C PRO A 252 2.81 -18.25 11.82
N ILE A 253 2.24 -19.19 12.59
CA ILE A 253 0.78 -19.31 12.73
C ILE A 253 0.19 -18.07 13.38
N LEU A 254 0.73 -17.63 14.52
CA LEU A 254 0.25 -16.43 15.21
C LEU A 254 0.41 -15.19 14.32
N GLY A 255 1.54 -15.05 13.63
CA GLY A 255 1.75 -13.98 12.66
C GLY A 255 0.70 -13.98 11.55
N GLY A 256 0.42 -15.14 10.95
CA GLY A 256 -0.61 -15.29 9.92
C GLY A 256 -2.04 -15.00 10.42
N LEU A 257 -2.36 -15.42 11.64
CA LEU A 257 -3.64 -15.11 12.29
C LEU A 257 -3.83 -13.60 12.51
N LEU A 258 -2.76 -12.87 12.87
CA LEU A 258 -2.80 -11.41 12.99
C LEU A 258 -3.06 -10.72 11.65
N VAL A 259 -2.49 -11.24 10.54
CA VAL A 259 -2.82 -10.76 9.19
C VAL A 259 -4.29 -11.00 8.87
N ALA A 260 -4.79 -12.21 9.13
CA ALA A 260 -6.19 -12.58 8.92
C ALA A 260 -7.15 -11.73 9.77
N ALA A 261 -6.79 -11.45 11.03
CA ALA A 261 -7.56 -10.58 11.91
C ALA A 261 -7.71 -9.16 11.36
N GLY A 262 -6.69 -8.64 10.68
CA GLY A 262 -6.76 -7.35 9.99
C GLY A 262 -7.84 -7.28 8.90
N PHE A 263 -8.20 -8.40 8.29
CA PHE A 263 -9.33 -8.47 7.34
C PHE A 263 -10.65 -8.84 8.02
N ALA A 264 -10.63 -9.78 8.96
CA ALA A 264 -11.84 -10.32 9.59
C ALA A 264 -12.46 -9.35 10.60
N ALA A 265 -11.67 -8.55 11.34
CA ALA A 265 -12.20 -7.68 12.38
C ALA A 265 -13.16 -6.59 11.84
N PRO A 266 -12.83 -5.83 10.76
CA PRO A 266 -13.79 -4.90 10.16
C PRO A 266 -15.08 -5.59 9.70
N GLN A 267 -14.97 -6.80 9.15
CA GLN A 267 -16.12 -7.57 8.67
C GLN A 267 -17.04 -7.97 9.83
N ALA A 268 -16.46 -8.39 10.97
CA ALA A 268 -17.22 -8.72 12.17
C ALA A 268 -17.94 -7.48 12.75
N VAL A 269 -17.25 -6.34 12.82
CA VAL A 269 -17.86 -5.07 13.26
C VAL A 269 -19.02 -4.68 12.34
N ALA A 270 -18.85 -4.75 11.03
CA ALA A 270 -19.93 -4.50 10.10
C ALA A 270 -21.11 -5.47 10.28
N TRP A 271 -20.83 -6.76 10.44
CA TRP A 271 -21.86 -7.77 10.64
C TRP A 271 -22.70 -7.47 11.90
N THR A 272 -22.07 -7.12 13.02
CA THR A 272 -22.81 -6.73 14.24
C THR A 272 -23.69 -5.50 14.05
N ARG A 273 -23.31 -4.61 13.13
CA ARG A 273 -24.05 -3.36 12.86
C ARG A 273 -25.22 -3.54 11.90
N TYR A 274 -25.09 -4.39 10.88
CA TYR A 274 -26.09 -4.53 9.82
C TYR A 274 -26.91 -5.82 9.92
N CYS A 275 -26.38 -6.86 10.56
CA CYS A 275 -27.00 -8.20 10.62
C CYS A 275 -27.39 -8.62 12.04
N GLY A 276 -26.86 -7.96 13.07
CA GLY A 276 -27.04 -8.34 14.48
C GLY A 276 -28.28 -7.79 15.17
N THR A 277 -29.18 -7.10 14.47
CA THR A 277 -30.39 -6.51 15.06
C THR A 277 -31.65 -7.22 14.58
N ASP A 278 -32.42 -7.79 15.52
CA ASP A 278 -33.83 -8.18 15.35
C ASP A 278 -34.66 -6.91 15.06
N ILE A 279 -34.62 -6.44 13.82
CA ILE A 279 -35.58 -5.48 13.34
C ILE A 279 -36.58 -6.29 12.53
N ASP A 280 -37.66 -6.73 13.18
CA ASP A 280 -38.83 -7.44 12.62
C ASP A 280 -39.53 -6.68 11.46
N LYS A 281 -38.92 -5.62 10.91
CA LYS A 281 -39.46 -4.73 9.88
C LYS A 281 -38.47 -4.30 8.80
N VAL A 282 -37.22 -4.80 8.79
CA VAL A 282 -36.25 -4.50 7.73
C VAL A 282 -35.72 -5.79 7.14
N GLU A 283 -35.88 -5.98 5.83
CA GLU A 283 -35.28 -7.12 5.13
C GLU A 283 -33.77 -7.16 5.39
N SER A 284 -33.30 -8.27 5.97
CA SER A 284 -31.88 -8.51 6.20
C SER A 284 -31.11 -8.39 4.87
N ARG A 285 -29.97 -7.71 4.89
CA ARG A 285 -29.11 -7.60 3.69
C ARG A 285 -28.69 -8.99 3.22
N ALA A 286 -28.66 -9.19 1.90
CA ALA A 286 -28.41 -10.49 1.27
C ALA A 286 -27.05 -11.13 1.63
N TRP A 287 -26.09 -10.33 2.11
CA TRP A 287 -24.78 -10.83 2.53
C TRP A 287 -24.74 -11.35 3.97
N CYS A 288 -25.74 -11.01 4.79
CA CYS A 288 -25.86 -11.51 6.16
C CYS A 288 -26.16 -13.02 6.21
N THR A 289 -26.85 -13.54 5.20
CA THR A 289 -27.29 -14.95 5.12
C THR A 289 -26.36 -15.85 4.29
N ARG A 290 -25.27 -15.30 3.73
CA ARG A 290 -24.25 -16.08 3.00
C ARG A 290 -23.48 -16.98 3.98
N LEU A 291 -23.01 -18.14 3.51
CA LEU A 291 -22.21 -19.08 4.31
C LEU A 291 -20.99 -18.40 4.97
N VAL A 292 -20.35 -17.50 4.23
CA VAL A 292 -19.30 -16.62 4.74
C VAL A 292 -19.78 -15.17 4.53
N PRO A 293 -20.37 -14.53 5.56
CA PRO A 293 -20.80 -13.14 5.48
C PRO A 293 -19.60 -12.22 5.21
N SER A 294 -19.76 -11.30 4.26
CA SER A 294 -18.69 -10.36 3.88
C SER A 294 -19.29 -9.08 3.34
N ILE A 295 -19.30 -8.03 4.17
CA ILE A 295 -19.70 -6.69 3.72
C ILE A 295 -18.78 -6.21 2.61
N TYR A 296 -17.46 -6.48 2.72
CA TYR A 296 -16.50 -6.06 1.71
C TYR A 296 -16.82 -6.70 0.36
N GLY A 297 -17.02 -8.02 0.33
CA GLY A 297 -17.35 -8.73 -0.90
C GLY A 297 -18.68 -8.27 -1.49
N PHE A 298 -19.69 -8.07 -0.65
CA PHE A 298 -20.97 -7.54 -1.08
C PHE A 298 -20.87 -6.13 -1.66
N VAL A 299 -20.15 -5.22 -0.99
CA VAL A 299 -20.02 -3.83 -1.43
C VAL A 299 -19.25 -3.74 -2.75
N GLN A 300 -18.13 -4.48 -2.87
CA GLN A 300 -17.37 -4.58 -4.11
C GLN A 300 -18.27 -5.04 -5.26
N GLU A 301 -19.09 -6.06 -5.02
CA GLU A 301 -20.00 -6.63 -6.02
C GLU A 301 -21.18 -5.69 -6.38
N HIS A 302 -21.88 -5.19 -5.37
CA HIS A 302 -23.18 -4.53 -5.49
C HIS A 302 -23.05 -3.04 -5.82
N TYR A 303 -22.15 -2.32 -5.15
CA TYR A 303 -22.00 -0.86 -5.35
C TYR A 303 -20.94 -0.51 -6.38
N TRP A 304 -19.90 -1.33 -6.50
CA TRP A 304 -18.75 -1.04 -7.35
C TRP A 304 -18.65 -1.94 -8.58
N ASN A 305 -19.53 -2.93 -8.75
CA ASN A 305 -19.52 -3.88 -9.87
C ASN A 305 -18.15 -4.60 -10.08
N VAL A 306 -17.43 -4.81 -8.99
CA VAL A 306 -16.15 -5.53 -8.98
C VAL A 306 -16.42 -7.04 -8.92
N GLY A 307 -15.71 -7.80 -9.75
CA GLY A 307 -15.86 -9.25 -9.81
C GLY A 307 -15.09 -9.84 -10.99
N PHE A 308 -15.00 -11.17 -11.02
CA PHE A 308 -14.25 -11.89 -12.06
C PHE A 308 -14.79 -11.53 -13.46
N LEU A 309 -13.90 -10.97 -14.27
CA LEU A 309 -14.06 -10.47 -15.63
C LEU A 309 -15.17 -9.44 -15.85
N ARG A 310 -15.80 -8.91 -14.80
CA ARG A 310 -16.90 -7.92 -14.92
C ARG A 310 -16.44 -6.60 -15.55
N TYR A 311 -15.15 -6.28 -15.43
CA TYR A 311 -14.59 -5.04 -15.97
C TYR A 311 -14.21 -5.12 -17.46
N TRP A 312 -14.27 -6.31 -18.07
CA TRP A 312 -13.92 -6.53 -19.48
C TRP A 312 -15.05 -6.10 -20.42
N THR A 313 -15.23 -4.80 -20.53
CA THR A 313 -16.15 -4.18 -21.49
C THR A 313 -15.35 -3.36 -22.51
N PRO A 314 -15.81 -3.24 -23.78
CA PRO A 314 -15.11 -2.44 -24.78
C PRO A 314 -14.88 -0.98 -24.36
N GLY A 315 -15.81 -0.40 -23.59
CA GLY A 315 -15.67 0.96 -23.06
C GLY A 315 -14.49 1.14 -22.09
N ASN A 316 -14.05 0.07 -21.44
CA ASN A 316 -12.94 0.11 -20.47
C ASN A 316 -11.56 -0.11 -21.11
N ILE A 317 -11.47 -0.41 -22.41
CA ILE A 317 -10.19 -0.63 -23.11
C ILE A 317 -9.14 0.47 -22.83
N PRO A 318 -9.48 1.78 -22.84
CA PRO A 318 -8.50 2.82 -22.53
C PRO A 318 -7.87 2.68 -21.14
N LEU A 319 -8.63 2.22 -20.15
CA LEU A 319 -8.15 2.03 -18.77
C LEU A 319 -7.21 0.83 -18.66
N PHE A 320 -7.45 -0.23 -19.44
CA PHE A 320 -6.51 -1.34 -19.58
C PHE A 320 -5.20 -0.88 -20.23
N LEU A 321 -5.26 -0.05 -21.27
CA LEU A 321 -4.07 0.50 -21.92
C LEU A 321 -3.27 1.40 -20.97
N LEU A 322 -3.96 2.19 -20.13
CA LEU A 322 -3.29 3.02 -19.13
C LEU A 322 -2.59 2.19 -18.03
N ALA A 323 -3.23 1.10 -17.60
CA ALA A 323 -2.70 0.19 -16.59
C ALA A 323 -1.58 -0.72 -17.12
N LEU A 324 -1.52 -0.93 -18.44
CA LEU A 324 -0.64 -1.91 -19.10
C LEU A 324 0.84 -1.79 -18.72
N PRO A 325 1.47 -0.59 -18.65
CA PRO A 325 2.87 -0.48 -18.27
C PRO A 325 3.13 -1.08 -16.87
N VAL A 326 2.30 -0.73 -15.88
CA VAL A 326 2.46 -1.20 -14.50
C VAL A 326 2.16 -2.71 -14.41
N ILE A 327 1.12 -3.20 -15.09
CA ILE A 327 0.81 -4.63 -15.15
C ILE A 327 1.99 -5.42 -15.72
N THR A 328 2.56 -4.93 -16.83
CA THR A 328 3.70 -5.58 -17.48
C THR A 328 4.90 -5.65 -16.54
N LEU A 329 5.19 -4.55 -15.81
CA LEU A 329 6.25 -4.52 -14.81
C LEU A 329 6.02 -5.55 -13.71
N LEU A 330 4.81 -5.60 -13.14
CA LEU A 330 4.49 -6.51 -12.04
C LEU A 330 4.54 -7.99 -12.47
N LEU A 331 3.97 -8.31 -13.63
CA LEU A 331 3.92 -9.68 -14.14
C LEU A 331 5.31 -10.16 -14.56
N ARG A 332 6.05 -9.36 -15.34
CA ARG A 332 7.37 -9.76 -15.83
C ARG A 332 8.38 -9.89 -14.70
N SER A 333 8.49 -8.87 -13.84
CA SER A 333 9.40 -8.95 -12.68
C SER A 333 8.99 -10.06 -11.72
N GLY A 334 7.68 -10.28 -11.52
CA GLY A 334 7.17 -11.37 -10.72
C GLY A 334 7.57 -12.74 -11.26
N ILE A 335 7.46 -12.99 -12.56
CA ILE A 335 7.83 -14.26 -13.21
C ILE A 335 9.34 -14.48 -13.11
N GLU A 336 10.14 -13.50 -13.56
CA GLU A 336 11.60 -13.63 -13.61
C GLU A 336 12.18 -13.85 -12.20
N VAL A 337 11.71 -13.09 -11.20
CA VAL A 337 12.19 -13.22 -9.81
C VAL A 337 11.64 -14.48 -9.13
N SER A 338 10.44 -14.96 -9.47
CA SER A 338 9.93 -16.22 -8.90
C SER A 338 10.74 -17.43 -9.38
N GLN A 339 11.10 -17.46 -10.66
CA GLN A 339 11.91 -18.54 -11.25
C GLN A 339 13.31 -18.59 -10.61
N ASP A 340 14.04 -17.48 -10.73
CA ASP A 340 15.38 -17.36 -10.18
C ASP A 340 15.62 -15.91 -9.71
N PRO A 341 15.38 -15.62 -8.41
CA PRO A 341 15.58 -14.28 -7.87
C PRO A 341 16.99 -13.74 -8.12
N PHE A 342 17.99 -14.63 -8.15
CA PHE A 342 19.41 -14.30 -8.16
C PHE A 342 19.92 -14.05 -9.57
N LYS A 343 19.41 -14.81 -10.54
CA LYS A 343 19.63 -14.49 -11.95
C LYS A 343 18.89 -13.22 -12.38
N ALA A 344 17.70 -12.96 -11.83
CA ALA A 344 16.92 -11.76 -12.12
C ALA A 344 17.50 -10.49 -11.45
N LEU A 345 18.07 -10.62 -10.24
CA LEU A 345 18.66 -9.52 -9.45
C LEU A 345 20.17 -9.77 -9.23
N LYS A 346 20.93 -9.69 -10.33
CA LYS A 346 22.34 -10.16 -10.46
C LYS A 346 23.39 -9.58 -9.50
N TYR A 347 23.06 -8.60 -8.66
CA TYR A 347 23.99 -8.03 -7.67
C TYR A 347 23.86 -8.61 -6.25
N MET A 348 23.39 -9.85 -6.11
CA MET A 348 23.34 -10.50 -4.79
C MET A 348 24.72 -11.03 -4.39
N LEU A 349 25.44 -10.21 -3.60
CA LEU A 349 26.54 -10.64 -2.76
C LEU A 349 26.09 -10.46 -1.31
N PRO A 350 26.21 -11.48 -0.42
CA PRO A 350 26.73 -12.84 -0.64
C PRO A 350 25.68 -13.83 -1.17
N VAL A 351 26.08 -15.09 -1.38
CA VAL A 351 25.17 -16.20 -1.72
C VAL A 351 24.02 -16.24 -0.70
N PRO A 352 22.77 -16.18 -1.14
CA PRO A 352 21.62 -16.18 -0.25
C PRO A 352 21.53 -17.48 0.55
N SER A 353 21.07 -17.36 1.78
CA SER A 353 20.51 -18.51 2.47
C SER A 353 19.20 -18.97 1.77
N GLU A 354 18.91 -20.26 1.77
CA GLU A 354 17.63 -20.80 1.24
C GLU A 354 16.38 -20.10 1.84
N PRO A 355 16.31 -19.78 3.15
CA PRO A 355 15.24 -18.96 3.71
C PRO A 355 15.05 -17.59 3.03
N GLN A 356 16.15 -16.88 2.72
CA GLN A 356 16.08 -15.59 2.04
C GLN A 356 15.62 -15.73 0.58
N ARG A 357 16.09 -16.78 -0.11
CA ARG A 357 15.62 -17.10 -1.47
C ARG A 357 14.12 -17.37 -1.50
N LEU A 358 13.63 -18.17 -0.55
CA LEU A 358 12.20 -18.46 -0.42
C LEU A 358 11.38 -17.20 -0.09
N PHE A 359 11.91 -16.34 0.78
CA PHE A 359 11.29 -15.05 1.10
C PHE A 359 11.11 -14.19 -0.16
N VAL A 360 12.18 -13.93 -0.93
CA VAL A 360 12.10 -13.11 -2.15
C VAL A 360 11.18 -13.73 -3.21
N ARG A 361 11.20 -15.07 -3.37
CA ARG A 361 10.25 -15.78 -4.25
C ARG A 361 8.81 -15.58 -3.81
N THR A 362 8.56 -15.61 -2.51
CA THR A 362 7.21 -15.40 -1.96
C THR A 362 6.73 -13.97 -2.24
N LEU A 363 7.60 -12.97 -2.13
CA LEU A 363 7.25 -11.59 -2.51
C LEU A 363 6.91 -11.46 -4.00
N ALA A 364 7.67 -12.13 -4.85
CA ALA A 364 7.42 -12.16 -6.29
C ALA A 364 6.07 -12.86 -6.60
N ALA A 365 5.78 -13.96 -5.92
CA ALA A 365 4.49 -14.65 -6.02
C ALA A 365 3.31 -13.79 -5.55
N THR A 366 3.44 -13.11 -4.41
CA THR A 366 2.42 -12.15 -3.91
C THR A 366 2.14 -11.05 -4.93
N GLN A 367 3.19 -10.50 -5.56
CA GLN A 367 3.06 -9.51 -6.63
C GLN A 367 2.38 -10.07 -7.88
N LEU A 368 2.70 -11.31 -8.27
CA LEU A 368 2.04 -11.99 -9.40
C LEU A 368 0.55 -12.17 -9.17
N ILE A 369 0.18 -12.64 -7.98
CA ILE A 369 -1.23 -12.80 -7.59
C ILE A 369 -1.94 -11.44 -7.70
N LEU A 370 -1.32 -10.37 -7.22
CA LEU A 370 -1.87 -9.01 -7.37
C LEU A 370 -2.06 -8.62 -8.84
N GLY A 371 -1.04 -8.82 -9.69
CA GLY A 371 -1.10 -8.48 -11.11
C GLY A 371 -2.20 -9.26 -11.85
N ILE A 372 -2.34 -10.55 -11.56
CA ILE A 372 -3.39 -11.40 -12.12
C ILE A 372 -4.77 -10.94 -11.64
N MET A 373 -4.93 -10.65 -10.34
CA MET A 373 -6.19 -10.12 -9.80
C MET A 373 -6.54 -8.75 -10.40
N ALA A 374 -5.55 -7.90 -10.67
CA ALA A 374 -5.80 -6.60 -11.29
C ALA A 374 -6.40 -6.73 -12.69
N VAL A 375 -5.92 -7.71 -13.47
CA VAL A 375 -6.40 -7.99 -14.83
C VAL A 375 -7.75 -8.71 -14.81
N THR A 376 -7.97 -9.60 -13.84
CA THR A 376 -9.15 -10.48 -13.85
C THR A 376 -10.31 -9.99 -13.01
N SER A 377 -10.07 -9.25 -11.92
CA SER A 377 -11.06 -9.08 -10.86
C SER A 377 -11.25 -7.63 -10.40
N TYR A 378 -10.29 -6.74 -10.64
CA TYR A 378 -10.36 -5.34 -10.20
C TYR A 378 -10.75 -4.39 -11.34
N HIS A 379 -11.12 -3.16 -10.96
CA HIS A 379 -11.00 -2.01 -11.84
C HIS A 379 -9.51 -1.80 -12.16
N VAL A 380 -9.10 -2.20 -13.37
CA VAL A 380 -7.70 -2.46 -13.73
C VAL A 380 -6.75 -1.29 -13.43
N GLN A 381 -7.22 -0.05 -13.61
CA GLN A 381 -6.46 1.18 -13.40
C GLN A 381 -6.02 1.37 -11.94
N ILE A 382 -6.66 0.70 -10.99
CA ILE A 382 -6.27 0.69 -9.58
C ILE A 382 -4.84 0.19 -9.37
N ILE A 383 -4.30 -0.57 -10.32
CA ILE A 383 -2.96 -1.16 -10.22
C ILE A 383 -1.86 -0.10 -10.16
N THR A 384 -2.05 1.05 -10.82
CA THR A 384 -1.06 2.14 -10.86
C THR A 384 -0.81 2.74 -9.46
N ARG A 385 -1.83 2.70 -8.60
CA ARG A 385 -1.73 3.15 -7.20
C ARG A 385 -1.31 2.05 -6.23
N ILE A 386 -1.88 0.84 -6.32
CA ILE A 386 -1.59 -0.23 -5.33
C ILE A 386 -0.24 -0.92 -5.55
N ALA A 387 0.33 -0.86 -6.75
CA ALA A 387 1.68 -1.36 -7.02
C ALA A 387 2.75 -0.71 -6.14
N SER A 388 2.49 0.49 -5.61
CA SER A 388 3.39 1.22 -4.72
C SER A 388 3.76 0.44 -3.46
N GLY A 389 2.90 -0.45 -2.97
CA GLY A 389 3.18 -1.27 -1.77
C GLY A 389 3.99 -2.54 -2.01
N TYR A 390 4.50 -2.80 -3.22
CA TYR A 390 5.18 -4.05 -3.59
C TYR A 390 6.61 -3.77 -4.05
N PRO A 391 7.65 -4.34 -3.41
CA PRO A 391 9.04 -3.92 -3.64
C PRO A 391 9.71 -4.57 -4.86
N VAL A 392 9.22 -5.73 -5.31
CA VAL A 392 9.95 -6.59 -6.26
C VAL A 392 10.15 -5.92 -7.62
N TRP A 393 9.12 -5.27 -8.15
CA TRP A 393 9.25 -4.57 -9.44
C TRP A 393 10.20 -3.37 -9.35
N TYR A 394 10.27 -2.66 -8.21
CA TYR A 394 11.25 -1.60 -7.99
C TYR A 394 12.67 -2.14 -8.00
N TRP A 395 12.94 -3.27 -7.32
CA TRP A 395 14.25 -3.92 -7.36
C TRP A 395 14.62 -4.35 -8.76
N TRP A 396 13.66 -4.90 -9.51
CA TRP A 396 13.89 -5.36 -10.88
C TRP A 396 14.22 -4.21 -11.83
N VAL A 397 13.46 -3.11 -11.80
CA VAL A 397 13.77 -1.91 -12.61
C VAL A 397 15.10 -1.29 -12.18
N ALA A 398 15.34 -1.14 -10.88
CA ALA A 398 16.59 -0.60 -10.35
C ALA A 398 17.81 -1.44 -10.77
N ASN A 399 17.73 -2.77 -10.69
CA ASN A 399 18.78 -3.67 -11.14
C ASN A 399 19.12 -3.44 -12.63
N ASN A 400 18.09 -3.30 -13.47
CA ASN A 400 18.27 -3.02 -14.90
C ASN A 400 18.81 -1.62 -15.19
N LEU A 401 18.57 -0.62 -14.35
CA LEU A 401 19.19 0.72 -14.46
C LEU A 401 20.66 0.74 -14.04
N THR A 402 21.03 -0.10 -13.05
CA THR A 402 22.38 -0.07 -12.47
C THR A 402 23.43 -0.84 -13.27
N LYS A 403 23.02 -1.89 -14.01
CA LYS A 403 23.90 -2.80 -14.74
C LYS A 403 24.49 -2.17 -16.01
N GLU A 404 23.62 -1.78 -16.91
CA GLU A 404 23.88 -1.05 -18.16
C GLU A 404 22.65 -0.17 -18.34
N LEU A 405 22.77 1.09 -18.76
CA LEU A 405 21.59 1.95 -18.95
C LEU A 405 20.69 1.34 -20.04
N SER A 406 19.80 0.44 -19.63
CA SER A 406 18.82 -0.17 -20.50
C SER A 406 17.86 0.93 -20.92
N GLY A 407 17.80 1.20 -22.23
CA GLY A 407 16.90 2.22 -22.78
C GLY A 407 15.47 2.03 -22.28
N TRP A 408 15.00 0.79 -22.18
CA TRP A 408 13.68 0.45 -21.65
C TRP A 408 13.50 0.80 -20.15
N ALA A 409 14.51 0.56 -19.30
CA ALA A 409 14.42 0.88 -17.89
C ALA A 409 14.45 2.40 -17.66
N TRP A 410 15.20 3.13 -18.49
CA TRP A 410 15.17 4.59 -18.53
C TRP A 410 13.80 5.11 -18.99
N THR A 411 13.25 4.58 -20.08
CA THR A 411 11.89 4.92 -20.56
C THR A 411 10.84 4.66 -19.48
N THR A 412 10.96 3.56 -18.73
CA THR A 412 10.08 3.27 -17.59
C THR A 412 10.16 4.35 -16.51
N THR A 413 11.37 4.80 -16.18
CA THR A 413 11.60 5.86 -15.19
C THR A 413 10.97 7.19 -15.64
N VAL A 414 11.16 7.54 -16.91
CA VAL A 414 10.54 8.73 -17.52
C VAL A 414 9.02 8.63 -17.50
N PHE A 415 8.47 7.46 -17.88
CA PHE A 415 7.03 7.19 -17.80
C PHE A 415 6.50 7.41 -16.38
N MET A 416 7.16 6.89 -15.35
CA MET A 416 6.72 7.06 -13.95
C MET A 416 6.65 8.53 -13.55
N ALA A 417 7.68 9.32 -13.87
CA ALA A 417 7.72 10.75 -13.55
C ALA A 417 6.68 11.57 -14.34
N LEU A 418 6.54 11.33 -15.64
CA LEU A 418 5.55 12.02 -16.47
C LEU A 418 4.14 11.65 -16.05
N TYR A 419 3.86 10.35 -15.90
CA TYR A 419 2.55 9.86 -15.48
C TYR A 419 2.16 10.42 -14.12
N GLY A 420 3.05 10.34 -13.11
CA GLY A 420 2.76 10.89 -11.78
C GLY A 420 2.47 12.40 -11.78
N SER A 421 3.12 13.17 -12.67
CA SER A 421 2.89 14.61 -12.81
C SER A 421 1.56 14.93 -13.51
N ILE A 422 1.28 14.24 -14.62
CA ILE A 422 0.02 14.40 -15.40
C ILE A 422 -1.17 13.94 -14.55
N GLN A 423 -1.07 12.75 -13.94
CA GLN A 423 -2.02 12.20 -12.99
C GLN A 423 -2.30 13.18 -11.85
N GLY A 424 -1.26 13.86 -11.36
CA GLY A 424 -1.40 14.88 -10.32
C GLY A 424 -2.29 16.06 -10.75
N GLY A 425 -2.07 16.58 -11.96
CA GLY A 425 -2.90 17.64 -12.52
C GLY A 425 -4.36 17.21 -12.72
N LEU A 426 -4.57 16.02 -13.31
CA LEU A 426 -5.91 15.47 -13.52
C LEU A 426 -6.65 15.27 -12.19
N PHE A 427 -5.99 14.61 -11.23
CA PHE A 427 -6.53 14.36 -9.90
C PHE A 427 -6.94 15.67 -9.20
N ALA A 428 -6.03 16.66 -9.16
CA ALA A 428 -6.25 17.93 -8.47
C ALA A 428 -7.28 18.85 -9.16
N SER A 429 -7.67 18.52 -10.39
CA SER A 429 -8.77 19.16 -11.14
C SER A 429 -10.08 18.35 -11.12
N PHE A 430 -10.15 17.24 -10.38
CA PHE A 430 -11.29 16.30 -10.39
C PHE A 430 -11.56 15.69 -11.77
N LEU A 431 -10.54 15.59 -12.61
CA LEU A 431 -10.59 14.80 -13.83
C LEU A 431 -10.19 13.36 -13.51
N PRO A 432 -10.74 12.36 -14.22
CA PRO A 432 -10.36 10.96 -14.06
C PRO A 432 -8.83 10.83 -14.15
N PRO A 433 -8.15 10.50 -13.04
CA PRO A 433 -6.69 10.50 -12.98
C PRO A 433 -6.07 9.19 -13.49
N ALA A 434 -6.90 8.35 -14.09
CA ALA A 434 -6.71 6.91 -14.27
C ALA A 434 -7.24 6.44 -15.61
#